data_AF-A0A353PKP1-F1
#
_entry.id   AF-A0A353PKP1-F1
#
_cell.length_a   1.000
_cell.length_b   1.000
_cell.length_c   1.000
_cell.angle_alpha   90.00
_cell.angle_beta   90.00
_cell.angle_gamma   90.00
#
_symmetry.space_group_name_H-M   'P 1'
#
loop_
_entity.id
_entity.type
_entity.pdbx_description
1 polymer ?
#
loop_
_entity_poly.entity_id
_entity_poly.type
_entity_poly.pdbx_seq_one_letter_code
_entity_poly.pdbx_strand_id
1 'polypeptide(L)' 'MDFLKKYYPKRIFDRYGITSEDNYIDMLNKVGKMRGALGKGGEIDYDRVYTIILTDIRNKQLGGLSFDRLEPVSIRE' A
#
# COMPACT_ATOMS: atom_id res chain seq x y z
N MET A 1 -2.11 -2.39 -3.68
CA MET A 1 -2.57 -1.68 -2.47
C MET A 1 -4.02 -2.03 -2.11
N ASP A 2 -4.91 -2.24 -3.09
CA ASP A 2 -6.34 -2.50 -2.84
C ASP A 2 -6.62 -3.69 -1.93
N PHE A 3 -5.81 -4.75 -2.01
CA PHE A 3 -5.90 -5.87 -1.08
C PHE A 3 -5.75 -5.42 0.39
N LEU A 4 -4.73 -4.62 0.68
CA LEU A 4 -4.50 -4.10 2.03
C LEU A 4 -5.60 -3.13 2.44
N LYS A 5 -6.13 -2.32 1.51
CA LYS A 5 -7.28 -1.44 1.76
C LYS A 5 -8.54 -2.22 2.11
N LYS A 6 -8.81 -3.30 1.40
CA LYS A 6 -9.97 -4.16 1.62
C LYS A 6 -9.89 -4.93 2.93
N TYR A 7 -8.76 -5.59 3.20
CA TYR A 7 -8.65 -6.56 4.30
C TYR A 7 -7.97 -6.02 5.56
N TYR A 8 -7.20 -4.94 5.45
CA TYR A 8 -6.46 -4.34 6.56
C TYR A 8 -6.62 -2.80 6.61
N PRO A 9 -7.84 -2.24 6.48
CA PRO A 9 -8.06 -0.79 6.32
C PRO A 9 -7.48 0.02 7.47
N LYS A 10 -7.70 -0.40 8.72
CA LYS A 10 -7.14 0.28 9.90
C LYS A 10 -5.61 0.35 9.84
N ARG A 11 -4.94 -0.71 9.37
CA ARG A 11 -3.48 -0.78 9.39
C ARG A 11 -2.84 0.14 8.36
N ILE A 12 -3.44 0.24 7.18
CA ILE A 12 -2.96 1.19 6.17
C ILE A 12 -3.34 2.63 6.50
N PHE A 13 -4.46 2.86 7.18
CA PHE A 13 -4.80 4.17 7.73
C PHE A 13 -3.76 4.61 8.76
N ASP A 14 -3.49 3.76 9.76
CA ASP A 14 -2.52 4.06 10.80
C ASP A 14 -1.09 4.26 10.24
N ARG A 15 -0.71 3.50 9.19
CA ARG A 15 0.66 3.57 8.62
C ARG A 15 0.84 4.67 7.58
N TYR A 16 -0.18 4.95 6.76
CA TYR A 16 -0.06 5.79 5.57
C TYR A 16 -1.14 6.88 5.43
N GLY A 17 -2.11 6.94 6.35
CA GLY A 17 -3.26 7.85 6.24
C GLY A 17 -4.21 7.52 5.08
N ILE A 18 -4.22 6.26 4.63
CA ILE A 18 -5.07 5.81 3.53
C ILE A 18 -6.48 5.48 4.03
N THR A 19 -7.50 5.98 3.35
CA THR A 19 -8.93 5.79 3.64
C THR A 19 -9.62 4.98 2.53
N SER A 20 -10.92 4.70 2.70
CA SER A 20 -11.74 4.00 1.69
C SER A 20 -11.80 4.75 0.36
N GLU A 21 -11.85 6.08 0.43
CA GLU A 21 -12.05 7.00 -0.69
C GLU A 21 -10.82 7.11 -1.61
N ASP A 22 -9.63 6.77 -1.13
CA ASP A 22 -8.41 6.88 -1.92
C ASP A 22 -8.39 5.85 -3.04
N ASN A 23 -8.23 6.29 -4.28
CA ASN A 23 -7.98 5.38 -5.39
C ASN A 23 -6.51 4.88 -5.37
N TYR A 24 -6.16 3.99 -6.30
CA TYR A 24 -4.81 3.41 -6.34
C TYR A 24 -3.68 4.44 -6.40
N ILE A 25 -3.85 5.48 -7.22
CA ILE A 25 -2.85 6.54 -7.38
C ILE A 25 -2.79 7.43 -6.13
N ASP A 26 -3.93 7.78 -5.54
CA ASP A 26 -3.98 8.55 -4.29
C ASP A 26 -3.22 7.85 -3.16
N MET A 27 -3.39 6.53 -3.05
CA MET A 27 -2.67 5.71 -2.07
C MET A 27 -1.15 5.79 -2.26
N LEU A 28 -0.67 5.65 -3.50
CA LEU A 28 0.77 5.73 -3.78
C LEU A 28 1.32 7.14 -3.53
N ASN A 29 0.56 8.17 -3.91
CA ASN A 29 0.91 9.57 -3.66
C ASN A 29 1.02 9.87 -2.17
N LYS A 30 0.09 9.36 -1.35
CA LYS A 30 0.15 9.50 0.11
C LYS A 30 1.42 8.88 0.68
N VAL A 31 1.75 7.65 0.28
CA VAL A 31 3.00 6.98 0.71
C VAL A 31 4.22 7.79 0.27
N GLY A 32 4.26 8.22 -1.00
CA GLY A 32 5.40 8.95 -1.55
C GLY A 32 5.64 10.29 -0.86
N LYS A 33 4.58 11.09 -0.65
CA LYS A 33 4.65 12.35 0.09
C LYS A 33 5.09 12.15 1.54
N MET A 34 4.47 11.19 2.23
CA MET A 34 4.79 10.90 3.64
C MET A 34 6.23 10.46 3.85
N ARG A 35 6.83 9.78 2.86
CA ARG A 35 8.17 9.17 2.96
C ARG A 35 9.26 9.94 2.22
N GLY A 36 8.93 11.07 1.60
CA GLY A 36 9.87 11.82 0.76
C GLY A 36 10.39 11.01 -0.43
N ALA A 37 9.57 10.09 -0.97
CA ALA A 37 9.88 9.36 -2.19
C ALA A 37 9.57 10.24 -3.41
N LEU A 38 10.37 11.31 -3.54
CA LEU A 38 10.26 12.29 -4.60
C LEU A 38 11.45 12.17 -5.54
N GLY A 39 11.17 12.32 -6.84
CA GLY A 39 12.15 12.46 -7.90
C GLY A 39 12.59 13.93 -8.09
N LYS A 40 13.30 14.19 -9.19
CA LYS A 40 13.67 15.55 -9.58
C LYS A 40 12.41 16.35 -9.89
N GLY A 41 12.34 17.60 -9.41
CA GLY A 41 11.18 18.47 -9.61
C GLY A 41 10.01 18.23 -8.66
N GLY A 42 10.14 17.31 -7.69
CA GLY A 42 9.10 17.07 -6.67
C GLY A 42 7.99 16.12 -7.10
N GLU A 43 8.13 15.46 -8.26
CA GLU A 43 7.24 14.39 -8.69
C GLU A 43 7.44 13.13 -7.84
N ILE A 44 6.40 12.30 -7.72
CA ILE A 44 6.45 11.07 -6.94
C ILE A 44 7.30 10.03 -7.66
N ASP A 45 8.29 9.48 -6.96
CA ASP A 45 9.09 8.35 -7.43
C ASP A 45 8.39 7.05 -7.02
N TYR A 46 7.62 6.48 -7.97
CA TYR A 46 6.82 5.29 -7.70
C TYR A 46 7.66 4.04 -7.45
N ASP A 47 8.85 3.90 -8.04
CA ASP A 47 9.73 2.75 -7.81
C ASP A 47 10.22 2.73 -6.36
N ARG A 48 10.56 3.90 -5.81
CA ARG A 48 10.86 4.05 -4.38
C ARG A 48 9.63 3.78 -3.52
N VAL A 49 8.44 4.27 -3.91
CA VAL A 49 7.19 3.97 -3.20
C VAL A 49 6.92 2.47 -3.12
N TYR A 50 7.06 1.73 -4.23
CA TYR A 50 6.89 0.28 -4.24
C TYR A 50 7.90 -0.43 -3.33
N THR A 51 9.16 0.01 -3.39
CA THR A 51 10.22 -0.52 -2.51
C THR A 51 9.89 -0.29 -1.05
N ILE A 52 9.39 0.90 -0.68
CA ILE A 52 8.97 1.23 0.68
C ILE A 52 7.82 0.34 1.13
N ILE A 53 6.78 0.19 0.32
CA ILE A 53 5.60 -0.63 0.66
C ILE A 53 6.01 -2.09 0.89
N LEU A 54 6.83 -2.65 -0.01
CA LEU A 54 7.34 -4.01 0.12
C LEU A 54 8.22 -4.18 1.36
N THR A 55 9.03 -3.19 1.69
CA THR A 55 9.86 -3.18 2.90
C THR A 55 9.00 -3.16 4.16
N ASP A 56 7.97 -2.32 4.21
CA ASP A 56 7.03 -2.25 5.33
C ASP A 56 6.26 -3.57 5.52
N ILE A 57 5.90 -4.26 4.43
CA ILE A 57 5.29 -5.60 4.49
C ILE A 57 6.28 -6.62 5.07
N ARG A 58 7.50 -6.72 4.50
CA ARG A 58 8.52 -7.70 4.90
C ARG A 58 8.96 -7.51 6.36
N ASN A 59 9.06 -6.26 6.80
CA ASN A 59 9.48 -5.90 8.15
C ASN A 59 8.31 -5.84 9.16
N LYS A 60 7.14 -6.41 8.82
CA LYS A 60 5.95 -6.51 9.68
C LYS A 60 5.44 -5.15 10.19
N GLN A 61 5.72 -4.06 9.47
CA GLN A 61 5.31 -2.70 9.85
C GLN A 61 3.80 -2.48 9.71
N LEU A 62 3.13 -3.35 8.94
CA LEU A 62 1.68 -3.43 8.81
C LEU A 62 1.08 -4.57 9.65
N GLY A 63 1.80 -5.04 10.68
CA GLY A 63 1.42 -6.17 11.52
C GLY A 63 1.43 -7.52 10.78
N GLY A 64 0.81 -8.54 11.38
CA GLY A 64 0.73 -9.88 10.77
C GLY A 64 -0.25 -9.92 9.60
N LEU A 65 0.25 -10.10 8.38
CA LEU A 65 -0.53 -10.18 7.16
C LEU A 65 -0.65 -11.63 6.71
N SER A 66 -1.83 -12.02 6.21
CA SER A 66 -2.03 -13.23 5.42
C SER A 66 -2.53 -12.82 4.05
N PHE A 67 -1.96 -13.40 3.00
CA PHE A 67 -2.40 -13.17 1.63
C PHE A 67 -3.30 -14.30 1.11
N ASP A 68 -3.28 -15.47 1.76
CA ASP A 68 -4.21 -16.56 1.48
C ASP A 68 -5.61 -16.25 1.99
N ARG A 69 -6.62 -16.73 1.26
CA ARG A 69 -8.04 -16.60 1.63
C ARG A 69 -8.71 -17.95 1.49
N LEU A 70 -9.67 -18.22 2.38
CA LEU A 70 -10.47 -19.45 2.34
C LEU A 70 -11.45 -19.47 1.17
N GLU A 71 -11.73 -18.32 0.57
CA GLU A 71 -12.54 -18.24 -0.64
C GLU A 71 -11.78 -18.84 -1.83
N PRO A 72 -12.41 -19.71 -2.63
CA PRO A 72 -11.78 -20.25 -3.82
C PRO A 72 -11.46 -19.09 -4.77
N VAL A 73 -10.21 -19.03 -5.22
CA VAL A 73 -9.82 -18.12 -6.30
C VAL A 73 -10.62 -18.55 -7.52
N SER A 74 -11.59 -17.74 -7.94
CA SER A 74 -12.16 -17.87 -9.28
C SER A 74 -11.02 -17.61 -10.27
N ILE A 75 -10.42 -18.69 -10.76
CA ILE A 75 -9.51 -18.61 -11.90
C ILE A 75 -10.40 -18.18 -13.08
N ARG A 76 -10.21 -16.93 -13.51
CA ARG A 76 -10.76 -16.47 -14.79
C ARG A 76 -9.77 -16.92 -15.86
N GLU A 77 -10.23 -17.77 -16.77
CA GLU A 77 -9.55 -18.09 -18.03
C GLU A 77 -9.39 -16.85 -18.92
#